data_AF-A0ABD0PFL6-F1
#
_entry.id   AF-A0ABD0PFL6-F1
#
_cell.length_a   1.000
_cell.length_b   1.000
_cell.length_c   1.000
_cell.angle_alpha   90.00
_cell.angle_beta   90.00
_cell.angle_gamma   90.00
#
_symmetry.space_group_name_H-M   'P 1'
#
loop_
_entity.id
_entity.type
_entity.pdbx_description
1 polymer ?
#
loop_
_entity_poly.entity_id
_entity_poly.type
_entity_poly.pdbx_seq_one_letter_code
_entity_poly.pdbx_strand_id
1 'polypeptide(L)' 'SLLNWQDYEGRTPLHFAVADGNEAVVEVLTSYEGCSVTAYDNLFRTPLHWAALL' A
#
# COMPACT_ATOMS: atom_id res chain seq x y z
N SER A 1 10.63 9.00 -3.44
CA SER A 1 10.49 7.61 -3.91
C SER A 1 9.09 7.43 -4.44
N LEU A 2 8.93 6.87 -5.66
CA LEU A 2 7.61 6.62 -6.28
C LEU A 2 6.79 5.57 -5.49
N LEU A 3 7.45 4.76 -4.65
CA LEU A 3 6.84 3.71 -3.83
C LEU A 3 5.79 4.23 -2.83
N ASN A 4 5.90 5.50 -2.43
CA ASN A 4 5.04 6.11 -1.42
C ASN A 4 4.19 7.25 -1.98
N TRP A 5 4.17 7.44 -3.31
CA TRP A 5 3.28 8.44 -3.90
C TRP A 5 1.84 8.07 -3.62
N GLN A 6 1.08 9.09 -3.22
CA GLN A 6 -0.33 8.94 -2.91
C GLN A 6 -1.15 9.49 -4.07
N ASP A 7 -2.23 8.79 -4.39
CA ASP A 7 -3.26 9.36 -5.26
C ASP A 7 -4.11 10.38 -4.50
N TYR A 8 -5.19 10.85 -5.13
CA TYR A 8 -6.10 11.84 -4.54
C TYR A 8 -6.84 11.33 -3.28
N GLU A 9 -6.87 10.02 -3.06
CA GLU A 9 -7.45 9.38 -1.86
C GLU A 9 -6.40 9.05 -0.79
N GLY A 10 -5.15 9.47 -0.95
CA GLY A 10 -4.08 9.16 0.00
C GLY A 10 -3.51 7.74 -0.18
N ARG A 11 -3.91 6.99 -1.20
CA ARG A 11 -3.54 5.58 -1.37
C ARG A 11 -2.20 5.46 -2.07
N THR A 12 -1.32 4.64 -1.51
CA THR A 12 -0.03 4.28 -2.11
C THR A 12 -0.16 3.07 -3.04
N PRO A 13 0.84 2.79 -3.91
CA PRO A 13 0.89 1.55 -4.68
C PRO A 13 0.67 0.28 -3.84
N LEU A 14 1.16 0.28 -2.60
CA LEU A 14 0.98 -0.85 -1.68
C LEU A 14 -0.48 -1.06 -1.26
N HIS A 15 -1.28 -0.01 -1.11
CA HIS A 15 -2.72 -0.16 -0.87
C HIS A 15 -3.39 -0.91 -2.02
N PHE A 16 -3.07 -0.54 -3.27
CA PHE A 16 -3.63 -1.19 -4.45
C PHE A 16 -3.15 -2.63 -4.61
N ALA A 17 -1.87 -2.92 -4.37
CA ALA A 17 -1.35 -4.28 -4.41
C ALA A 17 -2.05 -5.20 -3.41
N VAL A 18 -2.31 -4.69 -2.19
CA VAL A 18 -3.10 -5.42 -1.18
C VAL A 18 -4.54 -5.59 -1.62
N ALA A 19 -5.19 -4.54 -2.15
CA ALA A 19 -6.58 -4.59 -2.61
C ALA A 19 -6.80 -5.65 -3.72
N ASP A 20 -5.80 -5.84 -4.57
CA ASP A 20 -5.79 -6.83 -5.66
C ASP A 20 -5.49 -8.26 -5.16
N GLY A 21 -5.08 -8.44 -3.89
CA GLY A 21 -4.62 -9.72 -3.35
C GLY A 21 -3.33 -10.24 -4.01
N ASN A 22 -2.56 -9.34 -4.63
CA ASN A 22 -1.42 -9.71 -5.45
C ASN A 22 -0.14 -9.81 -4.61
N GLU A 23 0.05 -10.97 -3.97
CA GLU A 23 1.18 -11.24 -3.07
C GLU A 23 2.54 -10.96 -3.72
N ALA A 24 2.72 -11.33 -5.00
CA ALA A 24 3.96 -11.10 -5.72
C ALA A 24 4.31 -9.60 -5.83
N VAL A 25 3.32 -8.75 -6.08
CA VAL A 25 3.54 -7.29 -6.14
C VAL A 25 3.79 -6.73 -4.73
N VAL A 26 3.10 -7.25 -3.71
CA VAL A 26 3.34 -6.87 -2.31
C VAL A 26 4.78 -7.19 -1.90
N GLU A 27 5.27 -8.39 -2.19
CA GLU A 27 6.65 -8.79 -1.93
C GLU A 27 7.66 -7.88 -2.65
N VAL A 28 7.44 -7.62 -3.94
CA VAL A 28 8.33 -6.74 -4.72
C VAL A 28 8.37 -5.33 -4.12
N LEU A 29 7.21 -4.71 -3.86
CA LEU A 29 7.15 -3.36 -3.30
C LEU A 29 7.81 -3.26 -1.92
N THR A 30 7.56 -4.23 -1.05
CA THR A 30 8.09 -4.25 0.33
C THR A 30 9.58 -4.62 0.40
N SER A 31 10.13 -5.23 -0.65
CA SER A 31 11.57 -5.51 -0.75
C SER A 31 12.43 -4.26 -0.96
N TYR A 32 11.85 -3.17 -1.49
CA TYR A 32 12.60 -1.94 -1.73
C TYR A 32 12.76 -1.10 -0.47
N GLU A 33 13.97 -0.62 -0.25
CA GLU A 33 14.26 0.31 0.84
C GLU A 33 13.42 1.59 0.71
N GLY A 34 12.81 2.00 1.83
CA GLY A 34 11.97 3.19 1.88
C GLY A 34 10.53 2.98 1.42
N CYS A 35 10.09 1.75 1.13
CA CYS A 35 8.66 1.45 1.00
C CYS A 35 7.95 1.66 2.35
N SER A 36 6.92 2.49 2.39
CA SER A 36 6.12 2.75 3.59
C SER A 36 4.96 1.77 3.70
N VAL A 37 5.13 0.76 4.55
CA VAL A 37 4.06 -0.21 4.88
C VAL A 37 2.99 0.34 5.83
N THR A 38 3.21 1.54 6.37
CA THR A 38 2.35 2.21 7.34
C THR A 38 1.72 3.50 6.82
N ALA A 39 1.82 3.78 5.51
CA ALA A 39 1.19 4.95 4.92
C ALA A 39 -0.32 4.96 5.14
N TYR A 40 -0.89 6.11 5.47
CA TYR A 40 -2.33 6.29 5.64
C TYR A 40 -2.98 6.77 4.34
N ASP A 41 -4.13 6.20 4.01
CA ASP A 41 -5.08 6.84 3.09
C ASP A 41 -5.88 7.96 3.80
N ASN A 42 -6.75 8.66 3.06
CA ASN A 42 -7.56 9.76 3.59
C ASN A 42 -8.57 9.33 4.67
N LEU A 43 -8.82 8.03 4.83
CA LEU A 43 -9.66 7.45 5.86
C LEU A 43 -8.84 6.90 7.04
N PHE A 44 -7.55 7.24 7.13
CA PHE A 44 -6.62 6.74 8.13
C PHE A 44 -6.43 5.22 8.10
N ARG A 45 -6.63 4.60 6.93
CA ARG A 45 -6.38 3.17 6.73
C ARG A 45 -4.97 2.96 6.22
N THR A 46 -4.35 1.88 6.65
CA THR A 46 -3.04 1.43 6.16
C THR A 46 -3.26 0.32 5.14
N PRO A 47 -2.23 -0.12 4.41
CA PRO A 47 -2.34 -1.32 3.58
C PRO A 47 -2.82 -2.54 4.39
N LEU A 48 -2.41 -2.68 5.66
CA LEU A 48 -2.89 -3.76 6.52
C LEU A 48 -4.40 -3.65 6.84
N HIS A 49 -4.92 -2.44 7.04
CA HIS A 49 -6.36 -2.23 7.21
C HIS A 49 -7.16 -2.66 5.96
N TRP A 50 -6.59 -2.49 4.76
CA TRP A 50 -7.20 -2.96 3.51
C TRP A 50 -7.16 -4.48 3.38
N ALA A 51 -6.08 -5.14 3.81
CA ALA A 51 -5.97 -6.60 3.80
C ALA A 51 -7.07 -7.26 4.66
N ALA A 52 -7.47 -6.63 5.76
CA ALA A 52 -8.52 -7.16 6.64
C ALA A 52 -9.96 -7.03 6.10
N LEU A 53 -10.15 -6.29 5.00
CA LEU A 53 -11.47 -6.09 4.35
C LEU A 53 -11.73 -7.10 3.21
N LEU A 54 -10.71 -7.87 2.81
CA LEU A 54 -10.78 -8.93 1.81
C LEU A 54 -11.07 -10.29 2.48
#